data_AF-A0A086MKM0-F1
#
_entry.id   AF-A0A086MKM0-F1
#
_cell.length_a   1.000
_cell.length_b   1.000
_cell.length_c   1.000
_cell.angle_alpha   90.00
_cell.angle_beta   90.00
_cell.angle_gamma   90.00
#
_symmetry.space_group_name_H-M   'P 1'
#
loop_
_entity.id
_entity.type
_entity.pdbx_description
1 polymer ?
#
loop_
_entity_poly.entity_id
_entity_poly.type
_entity_poly.pdbx_seq_one_letter_code
_entity_poly.pdbx_strand_id
1 'polypeptide(L)'
;MAENTFIFKVKDVGSDRIADFSAMSDKIHIDWASSRTGVGLHNFVYGLQASDSEDRVIYDKASDRVYFDPDGTGYKPQILLAKVKPRLGLTDDSFLLI
;
A
#
# COMPACT_ATOMS: atom_id res chain seq x y z
N MET A 1 -10.92 17.80 8.76
CA MET A 1 -10.04 17.42 7.65
C MET A 1 -10.92 16.86 6.56
N ALA A 2 -10.71 17.22 5.30
CA ALA A 2 -11.40 16.54 4.20
C ALA A 2 -10.81 15.13 4.04
N GLU A 3 -11.66 14.16 3.69
CA GLU A 3 -11.24 12.81 3.34
C GLU A 3 -10.68 12.82 1.92
N ASN A 4 -9.44 12.34 1.75
CA ASN A 4 -8.80 12.20 0.45
C ASN A 4 -8.64 10.73 0.07
N THR A 5 -8.82 10.44 -1.22
CA THR A 5 -8.50 9.15 -1.80
C THR A 5 -7.36 9.30 -2.80
N PHE A 6 -6.27 8.59 -2.55
CA PHE A 6 -5.11 8.51 -3.45
C PHE A 6 -5.19 7.21 -4.25
N ILE A 7 -5.38 7.30 -5.57
CA ILE A 7 -5.57 6.13 -6.44
C ILE A 7 -4.27 5.84 -7.19
N PHE A 8 -3.75 4.62 -7.03
CA PHE A 8 -2.57 4.11 -7.72
C PHE A 8 -2.95 3.02 -8.70
N LYS A 9 -2.70 3.26 -9.98
CA LYS A 9 -2.78 2.21 -11.02
C LYS A 9 -1.45 1.51 -11.09
N VAL A 10 -1.37 0.26 -10.66
CA VAL A 10 -0.09 -0.47 -10.47
C VAL A 10 0.84 -0.44 -11.71
N LYS A 11 0.30 -0.30 -12.91
CA LYS A 11 1.07 -0.18 -14.16
C LYS A 11 1.78 1.17 -14.36
N ASP A 12 1.39 2.23 -13.63
CA ASP A 12 1.81 3.62 -13.85
C ASP A 12 2.50 4.24 -12.61
N VAL A 13 2.96 3.43 -11.65
CA VAL A 13 3.55 3.89 -10.37
C VAL A 13 5.09 3.87 -10.35
N GLY A 14 5.68 4.40 -9.27
CA GLY A 14 7.10 4.22 -8.95
C GLY A 14 7.85 5.49 -8.56
N SER A 15 7.20 6.66 -8.58
CA SER A 15 7.84 7.94 -8.22
C SER A 15 7.01 8.88 -7.34
N ASP A 16 5.78 8.48 -7.02
CA ASP A 16 4.82 9.30 -6.30
C ASP A 16 5.18 9.58 -4.84
N ARG A 17 4.68 10.69 -4.34
CA ARG A 17 4.83 11.14 -2.96
C ARG A 17 3.50 11.63 -2.41
N ILE A 18 3.07 11.09 -1.28
CA ILE A 18 1.91 11.58 -0.54
C ILE A 18 2.42 12.47 0.59
N ALA A 19 2.17 13.78 0.48
CA ALA A 19 2.80 14.78 1.32
C ALA A 19 2.13 14.95 2.69
N ASP A 20 0.86 14.59 2.85
CA ASP A 20 0.05 14.97 4.01
C ASP A 20 -1.05 13.94 4.34
N PHE A 21 -0.76 12.65 4.12
CA PHE A 21 -1.70 11.56 4.43
C PHE A 21 -2.14 11.57 5.90
N SER A 22 -3.45 11.47 6.11
CA SER A 22 -4.09 11.31 7.41
C SER A 22 -4.62 9.88 7.57
N ALA A 23 -3.95 9.05 8.39
CA ALA A 23 -4.40 7.66 8.63
C ALA A 23 -5.79 7.54 9.27
N MET A 24 -6.34 8.64 9.81
CA MET A 24 -7.70 8.67 10.37
C MET A 24 -8.78 8.90 9.32
N SER A 25 -8.45 9.47 8.16
CA SER A 25 -9.46 9.92 7.19
C SER A 25 -9.16 9.53 5.75
N ASP A 26 -7.88 9.45 5.37
CA ASP A 26 -7.50 9.26 3.99
C ASP A 26 -7.37 7.77 3.65
N LYS A 27 -7.53 7.45 2.37
CA LYS A 27 -7.40 6.09 1.84
C LYS A 27 -6.43 6.05 0.67
N ILE A 28 -5.67 4.97 0.57
CA ILE A 28 -4.85 4.61 -0.58
C ILE A 28 -5.57 3.48 -1.32
N HIS A 29 -6.07 3.78 -2.51
CA HIS A 29 -6.69 2.80 -3.39
C HIS A 29 -5.65 2.28 -4.37
N ILE A 30 -5.56 0.96 -4.48
CA ILE A 30 -4.64 0.27 -5.36
C ILE A 30 -5.49 -0.39 -6.45
N ASP A 31 -5.49 0.22 -7.63
CA ASP A 31 -6.14 -0.28 -8.84
C ASP A 31 -5.22 -1.32 -9.47
N TRP A 32 -5.61 -2.58 -9.26
CA TRP A 32 -4.86 -3.76 -9.66
C TRP A 32 -5.74 -4.64 -10.54
N ALA A 33 -5.25 -4.95 -11.75
CA ALA A 33 -6.02 -5.58 -12.82
C ALA A 33 -6.40 -7.08 -12.60
N SER A 34 -6.54 -7.55 -11.36
CA SER A 34 -7.07 -8.88 -11.07
C SER A 34 -8.51 -8.83 -10.60
N SER A 35 -9.24 -9.93 -10.76
CA SER A 35 -10.61 -10.10 -10.26
C SER A 35 -10.75 -10.11 -8.73
N ARG A 36 -9.70 -9.78 -7.97
CA ARG A 36 -9.74 -9.67 -6.50
C ARG A 36 -10.11 -8.26 -6.10
N THR A 37 -11.22 -8.12 -5.39
CA THR A 37 -11.64 -6.87 -4.75
C THR A 37 -11.45 -6.97 -3.23
N GLY A 38 -10.89 -5.93 -2.61
CA GLY A 38 -10.68 -5.83 -1.16
C GLY A 38 -9.27 -6.17 -0.64
N VAL A 39 -8.84 -5.45 0.41
CA VAL A 39 -7.69 -5.75 1.30
C VAL A 39 -8.33 -6.03 2.67
N GLY A 40 -8.17 -7.24 3.20
CA GLY A 40 -8.45 -7.53 4.60
C GLY A 40 -7.18 -7.37 5.46
N LEU A 41 -7.31 -7.46 6.78
CA LEU A 41 -6.21 -7.44 7.76
C LEU A 41 -5.00 -8.31 7.36
N HIS A 42 -5.26 -9.46 6.73
CA HIS A 42 -4.25 -10.44 6.29
C HIS A 42 -3.49 -10.03 5.02
N ASN A 43 -3.76 -8.86 4.45
CA ASN A 43 -3.13 -8.40 3.22
C ASN A 43 -2.17 -7.23 3.46
N PHE A 44 -1.90 -6.85 4.71
CA PHE A 44 -1.02 -5.74 5.07
C PHE A 44 0.07 -6.16 6.05
N VAL A 45 1.32 -5.83 5.74
CA VAL A 45 2.47 -6.12 6.61
C VAL A 45 3.39 -4.92 6.73
N TYR A 46 4.01 -4.78 7.90
CA TYR A 46 5.17 -3.92 8.08
C TYR A 46 6.45 -4.71 7.81
N GLY A 47 7.29 -4.22 6.91
CA GLY A 47 8.51 -4.93 6.56
C GLY A 47 9.17 -4.43 5.29
N LEU A 48 10.16 -5.19 4.83
CA LEU A 48 10.87 -4.92 3.57
C LEU A 48 10.30 -5.71 2.39
N GLN A 49 9.54 -6.76 2.67
CA GLN A 49 8.91 -7.65 1.71
C GLN A 49 7.70 -8.34 2.37
N ALA A 50 6.90 -9.00 1.55
CA ALA A 50 5.79 -9.81 2.00
C ALA A 50 6.26 -11.09 2.73
N SER A 51 5.46 -11.55 3.70
CA SER A 51 5.79 -12.65 4.62
C SER A 51 5.02 -13.93 4.32
N ASP A 52 3.82 -13.84 3.74
CA ASP A 52 3.03 -14.98 3.29
C ASP A 52 2.19 -14.64 2.06
N SER A 53 1.66 -15.68 1.40
CA SER A 53 0.93 -15.54 0.13
C SER A 53 -0.29 -14.63 0.13
N GLU A 54 -0.73 -14.13 1.29
CA GLU A 54 -1.85 -13.20 1.44
C GLU A 54 -1.41 -11.74 1.50
N ASP A 55 -0.19 -11.43 1.93
CA ASP A 55 0.31 -10.06 2.00
C ASP A 55 0.25 -9.36 0.63
N ARG A 56 -0.33 -8.17 0.55
CA ARG A 56 -0.42 -7.41 -0.72
C ARG A 56 0.14 -6.02 -0.59
N VAL A 57 0.06 -5.44 0.60
CA VAL A 57 0.57 -4.11 0.90
C VAL A 57 1.69 -4.22 1.93
N ILE A 58 2.84 -3.67 1.60
CA ILE A 58 4.00 -3.65 2.47
C ILE A 58 4.32 -2.21 2.80
N TYR A 59 4.37 -1.88 4.10
CA TYR A 59 4.86 -0.59 4.55
C TYR A 59 6.23 -0.73 5.21
N ASP A 60 7.25 -0.23 4.51
CA ASP A 60 8.60 -0.09 5.05
C ASP A 60 8.70 1.23 5.84
N LYS A 61 8.59 1.13 7.16
CA LYS A 61 8.73 2.27 8.09
C LYS A 61 10.14 2.86 8.11
N ALA A 62 11.17 2.13 7.69
CA ALA A 62 12.54 2.63 7.72
C ALA A 62 12.80 3.60 6.56
N SER A 63 12.16 3.37 5.41
CA SER A 63 12.29 4.23 4.22
C SER A 63 11.06 5.09 3.90
N ASP A 64 9.98 4.93 4.69
CA ASP A 64 8.67 5.55 4.53
C ASP A 64 8.05 5.24 3.16
N ARG A 65 8.12 3.98 2.73
CA ARG A 65 7.65 3.53 1.42
C ARG A 65 6.56 2.49 1.53
N VAL A 66 5.52 2.69 0.75
CA VAL A 66 4.42 1.75 0.57
C VAL A 66 4.65 1.01 -0.74
N TYR A 67 4.64 -0.32 -0.68
CA TYR A 67 4.76 -1.20 -1.82
C TYR A 67 3.52 -2.06 -1.98
N PHE A 68 3.32 -2.51 -3.21
CA PHE A 68 2.37 -3.55 -3.56
C PHE A 68 3.12 -4.82 -3.98
N ASP A 69 2.79 -5.97 -3.40
CA ASP A 69 3.27 -7.28 -3.86
C ASP A 69 2.13 -7.98 -4.63
N PRO A 70 2.26 -8.20 -5.94
CA PRO A 70 1.26 -8.88 -6.76
C PRO A 70 0.90 -10.30 -6.31
N ASP A 71 1.86 -11.07 -5.82
CA ASP A 71 1.64 -12.47 -5.42
C ASP A 71 1.70 -12.69 -3.90
N GLY A 72 2.22 -11.70 -3.18
CA GLY A 72 2.36 -11.66 -1.73
C GLY A 72 3.43 -12.54 -1.17
N THR A 73 4.13 -13.30 -1.99
CA THR A 73 5.05 -14.28 -1.46
C THR A 73 6.40 -13.68 -1.07
N GLY A 74 6.68 -12.44 -1.48
CA GLY A 74 7.99 -11.82 -1.37
C GLY A 74 9.03 -12.41 -2.33
N TYR A 75 8.69 -13.44 -3.11
CA TYR A 75 9.59 -14.03 -4.10
C TYR A 75 9.68 -13.18 -5.37
N LYS A 76 8.59 -12.50 -5.74
CA LYS A 76 8.61 -11.57 -6.87
C LYS A 76 8.96 -10.16 -6.39
N PRO A 77 9.53 -9.33 -7.29
CA PRO A 77 9.75 -7.93 -6.98
C PRO A 77 8.44 -7.22 -6.61
N GLN A 78 8.40 -6.62 -5.43
CA GLN A 78 7.34 -5.70 -5.04
C GLN A 78 7.43 -4.38 -5.82
N ILE A 79 6.29 -3.71 -5.96
CA ILE A 79 6.12 -2.50 -6.77
C ILE A 79 5.99 -1.31 -5.83
N LEU A 80 6.84 -0.29 -5.98
CA LEU A 80 6.75 0.94 -5.18
C LEU A 80 5.50 1.74 -5.60
N LEU A 81 4.57 1.94 -4.67
CA LEU A 81 3.40 2.79 -4.89
C LEU A 81 3.74 4.25 -4.60
N ALA A 82 4.16 4.54 -3.37
CA ALA A 82 4.42 5.90 -2.93
C ALA A 82 5.45 5.97 -1.81
N LYS A 83 6.11 7.12 -1.73
CA LYS A 83 6.74 7.57 -0.49
C LYS A 83 5.74 8.40 0.32
N VAL A 84 5.68 8.13 1.62
CA VAL A 84 4.86 8.88 2.58
C VAL A 84 5.73 9.67 3.56
N LYS A 85 5.10 10.48 4.41
CA LYS A 85 5.82 11.12 5.51
C LYS A 85 6.17 10.10 6.61
N PRO A 86 7.26 10.34 7.36
CA PRO A 86 7.59 9.51 8.50
C PRO A 86 6.48 9.46 9.55
N ARG A 87 6.44 8.36 10.29
CA ARG A 87 5.62 8.19 11.51
C ARG A 87 4.10 8.23 11.28
N LEU A 88 3.64 7.92 10.06
CA LEU A 88 2.23 7.65 9.84
C LEU A 88 1.83 6.32 10.48
N GLY A 89 0.70 6.33 11.18
CA GLY A 89 0.05 5.13 11.71
C GLY A 89 -0.73 4.38 10.64
N LEU A 90 -0.09 4.06 9.51
CA LEU A 90 -0.73 3.29 8.43
C LEU A 90 -1.06 1.89 8.91
N THR A 91 -2.31 1.49 8.78
CA THR A 91 -2.82 0.14 9.06
C THR A 91 -3.45 -0.41 7.78
N ASP A 92 -3.92 -1.65 7.83
CA ASP A 92 -4.74 -2.26 6.78
C ASP A 92 -5.94 -1.37 6.40
N ASP A 93 -6.58 -0.71 7.37
CA ASP A 93 -7.67 0.25 7.12
C ASP A 93 -7.26 1.41 6.21
N SER A 94 -5.97 1.73 6.09
CA SER A 94 -5.51 2.81 5.21
C SER A 94 -5.60 2.45 3.73
N PHE A 95 -5.89 1.19 3.39
CA PHE A 95 -5.78 0.66 2.03
C PHE A 95 -7.07 0.02 1.52
N LEU A 96 -7.26 0.07 0.21
CA LEU A 96 -8.28 -0.67 -0.50
C LEU A 96 -7.71 -1.18 -1.83
N LEU A 97 -7.87 -2.47 -2.11
CA LEU A 97 -7.66 -3.02 -3.46
C LEU A 97 -8.97 -2.91 -4.23
N ILE A 98 -8.89 -2.32 -5.41
CA ILE A 98 -10.02 -2.12 -6.33
C ILE A 98 -9.74 -2.75 -7.69
#